data_AF-A0A2E7EZT9-F1
#
_entry.id   AF-A0A2E7EZT9-F1
#
_cell.length_a   1.000
_cell.length_b   1.000
_cell.length_c   1.000
_cell.angle_alpha   90.00
_cell.angle_beta   90.00
_cell.angle_gamma   90.00
#
_symmetry.space_group_name_H-M   'P 1'
#
loop_
_entity.id
_entity.type
_entity.pdbx_description
1 polymer ?
#
loop_
_entity_poly.entity_id
_entity_poly.type
_entity_poly.pdbx_seq_one_letter_code
_entity_poly.pdbx_strand_id
1 'polypeptide(L)'
;MATRSPELVSPCNRSPDCPWSAMVRAPWRPVAPSHSCTLRQILPDRRVSLKFDLIKSAAGRGILPALALVLASCGGGSEAPRVLSEEEQAIKDQIEARRANFHDLGAAFKAVGDELRAGRPTSPTSIFSIQAIRSYAPQMASWFPAGSGPEAGFETDSLSAVWDDDEAFAQSLQDFQATVADFSAAAAANDGEAIRAQFRIVGESCESCHERFRAEE
;
A
#
# COMPACT_ATOMS: atom_id res chain seq x y z
N MET A 1 -9.78 0.69 -57.26
CA MET A 1 -11.08 0.57 -56.57
C MET A 1 -11.03 -0.65 -55.66
N ALA A 2 -10.88 -0.44 -54.35
CA ALA A 2 -10.98 -1.46 -53.32
C ALA A 2 -11.79 -0.84 -52.17
N THR A 3 -12.97 -1.40 -51.92
CA THR A 3 -13.97 -0.90 -50.97
C THR A 3 -13.57 -1.27 -49.55
N ARG A 4 -13.50 -0.29 -48.64
CA ARG A 4 -13.36 -0.50 -47.19
C ARG A 4 -14.72 -0.91 -46.61
N SER A 5 -14.75 -2.00 -45.86
CA SER A 5 -15.89 -2.37 -45.01
C SER A 5 -15.97 -1.44 -43.78
N PRO A 6 -17.17 -1.08 -43.30
CA PRO A 6 -17.34 -0.33 -42.06
C PRO A 6 -17.16 -1.24 -40.85
N GLU A 7 -16.28 -0.85 -39.92
CA GLU A 7 -16.20 -1.46 -38.59
C GLU A 7 -17.47 -1.17 -37.78
N LEU A 8 -18.05 -2.24 -37.24
CA LEU A 8 -19.14 -2.23 -36.28
C LEU A 8 -18.63 -1.68 -34.95
N VAL A 9 -18.98 -0.44 -34.63
CA VAL A 9 -18.82 0.12 -33.28
C VAL A 9 -20.00 -0.40 -32.43
N SER A 10 -19.72 -1.25 -31.44
CA SER A 10 -20.73 -1.72 -30.49
C SER A 10 -21.27 -0.57 -29.61
N PRO A 11 -22.57 -0.51 -29.25
CA PRO A 11 -23.20 0.70 -28.71
C PRO A 11 -23.07 0.92 -27.20
N CYS A 12 -22.29 0.13 -26.45
CA CYS A 12 -22.48 0.01 -25.00
C CYS A 12 -21.56 0.87 -24.11
N ASN A 13 -21.03 2.01 -24.55
CA ASN A 13 -20.06 2.77 -23.73
C ASN A 13 -20.62 4.01 -23.01
N ARG A 14 -21.94 4.25 -22.95
CA ARG A 14 -22.50 5.43 -22.26
C ARG A 14 -23.91 5.24 -21.70
N SER A 15 -24.11 4.29 -20.79
CA SER A 15 -25.33 4.25 -19.95
C SER A 15 -24.99 3.84 -18.50
N PRO A 16 -25.63 4.46 -17.49
CA PRO A 16 -25.34 4.25 -16.06
C PRO A 16 -25.85 2.92 -15.48
N ASP A 17 -26.56 2.08 -16.25
CA ASP A 17 -27.22 0.87 -15.75
C ASP A 17 -26.52 -0.46 -16.11
N CYS A 18 -25.19 -0.48 -16.21
CA CYS A 18 -24.46 -1.70 -16.61
C CYS A 18 -24.06 -2.54 -15.38
N PRO A 19 -24.56 -3.80 -15.22
CA PRO A 19 -24.23 -4.64 -14.08
C PRO A 19 -22.78 -5.15 -14.13
N TRP A 20 -22.11 -5.14 -12.98
CA TRP A 20 -20.67 -5.44 -12.82
C TRP A 20 -20.22 -6.77 -13.44
N SER A 21 -21.12 -7.76 -13.53
CA SER A 21 -20.83 -9.10 -14.06
C SER A 21 -20.53 -9.15 -15.57
N ALA A 22 -20.71 -8.05 -16.31
CA ALA A 22 -20.48 -7.97 -17.76
C ALA A 22 -19.07 -7.45 -18.15
N MET A 23 -18.26 -6.93 -17.22
CA MET A 23 -16.91 -6.40 -17.53
C MET A 23 -15.77 -7.44 -17.51
N VAL A 24 -16.01 -8.66 -16.99
CA VAL A 24 -14.94 -9.67 -16.77
C VAL A 24 -14.84 -10.76 -17.84
N ARG A 25 -15.38 -10.56 -19.04
CA ARG A 25 -15.21 -11.51 -20.18
C ARG A 25 -14.73 -10.82 -21.45
N ALA A 26 -13.54 -10.24 -21.39
CA ALA A 26 -12.75 -9.95 -22.58
C ALA A 26 -11.48 -10.82 -22.54
N PRO A 27 -11.29 -11.78 -23.48
CA PRO A 27 -10.05 -12.53 -23.57
C PRO A 27 -8.93 -11.58 -24.03
N TRP A 28 -7.96 -11.36 -23.14
CA TRP A 28 -6.71 -10.69 -23.46
C TRP A 28 -6.02 -11.42 -24.63
N ARG A 29 -5.98 -10.78 -25.80
CA ARG A 29 -5.12 -11.22 -26.91
C ARG A 29 -3.73 -10.60 -26.70
N PRO A 30 -2.67 -11.39 -26.46
CA PRO A 30 -1.33 -10.84 -26.41
C PRO A 30 -0.92 -10.40 -27.81
N VAL A 31 -0.58 -9.11 -27.97
CA VAL A 31 0.10 -8.59 -29.15
C VAL A 31 1.56 -8.97 -29.03
N ALA A 32 2.05 -9.83 -29.92
CA ALA A 32 3.45 -10.22 -29.99
C ALA A 32 4.32 -9.04 -30.47
N PRO A 33 5.43 -8.69 -29.79
CA PRO A 33 6.39 -7.73 -30.32
C PRO A 33 7.29 -8.40 -31.36
N SER A 34 7.14 -7.99 -32.62
CA SER A 34 7.96 -8.42 -33.75
C SER A 34 9.15 -7.48 -33.96
N HIS A 35 10.23 -7.60 -33.18
CA HIS A 35 11.54 -7.06 -33.62
C HIS A 35 12.67 -7.93 -33.06
N SER A 36 13.24 -8.73 -33.95
CA SER A 36 14.53 -9.40 -33.79
C SER A 36 15.63 -8.33 -33.70
N CYS A 37 16.19 -8.10 -32.52
CA CYS A 37 17.44 -7.35 -32.38
C CYS A 37 18.53 -8.34 -31.97
N THR A 38 19.47 -8.55 -32.88
CA THR A 38 20.56 -9.50 -32.78
C THR A 38 21.51 -9.18 -31.64
N LEU A 39 21.79 -10.24 -30.88
CA LEU A 39 22.77 -10.36 -29.82
C LEU A 39 24.17 -9.95 -30.33
N ARG A 40 24.75 -8.87 -29.80
CA ARG A 40 26.21 -8.67 -29.85
C ARG A 40 26.75 -8.46 -28.44
N GLN A 41 27.57 -9.44 -28.07
CA GLN A 41 28.23 -9.62 -26.80
C GLN A 41 29.20 -8.47 -26.49
N ILE A 42 29.04 -7.84 -25.33
CA ILE A 42 30.10 -7.13 -24.63
C ILE A 42 29.87 -7.35 -23.12
N LEU A 43 30.45 -8.44 -22.59
CA LEU A 43 30.59 -8.68 -21.15
C LEU A 43 32.02 -8.27 -20.73
N PRO A 44 32.20 -7.32 -19.80
CA PRO A 44 33.38 -7.30 -18.96
C PRO A 44 33.15 -8.13 -17.69
N ASP A 45 34.00 -9.14 -17.52
CA ASP A 45 34.20 -9.98 -16.34
C ASP A 45 34.38 -9.09 -15.09
N ARG A 46 33.39 -9.08 -14.20
CA ARG A 46 33.54 -8.60 -12.82
C ARG A 46 33.23 -9.73 -11.85
N ARG A 47 34.18 -10.64 -11.73
CA ARG A 47 34.40 -11.42 -10.50
C ARG A 47 34.66 -10.48 -9.32
N VAL A 48 33.61 -10.17 -8.57
CA VAL A 48 33.75 -9.57 -7.24
C VAL A 48 34.06 -10.71 -6.27
N SER A 49 35.36 -10.89 -6.00
CA SER A 49 35.83 -11.72 -4.89
C SER A 49 35.40 -11.08 -3.57
N LEU A 50 34.26 -11.51 -3.02
CA LEU A 50 33.90 -11.25 -1.63
C LEU A 50 34.81 -12.09 -0.75
N LYS A 51 35.88 -11.47 -0.27
CA LYS A 51 36.69 -11.99 0.84
C LYS A 51 35.83 -11.92 2.09
N PHE A 52 35.29 -13.06 2.52
CA PHE A 52 34.76 -13.24 3.86
C PHE A 52 35.95 -13.16 4.82
N ASP A 53 36.11 -12.00 5.45
CA ASP A 53 37.05 -11.86 6.56
C ASP A 53 36.54 -12.64 7.77
N LEU A 54 37.24 -13.76 7.99
CA LEU A 54 37.22 -14.59 9.19
C LEU A 54 37.36 -13.70 10.44
N ILE A 55 36.27 -13.53 11.20
CA ILE A 55 36.36 -12.97 12.55
C ILE A 55 36.91 -14.07 13.46
N LYS A 56 38.12 -13.82 13.98
CA LYS A 56 38.86 -14.66 14.91
C LYS A 56 38.05 -14.98 16.16
N SER A 57 37.86 -16.28 16.35
CA SER A 57 37.48 -16.92 17.61
C SER A 57 38.54 -16.67 18.68
N ALA A 58 38.14 -16.06 19.80
CA ALA A 58 38.95 -15.98 21.02
C ALA A 58 38.28 -16.84 22.09
N ALA A 59 39.00 -17.90 22.46
CA ALA A 59 38.68 -18.78 23.56
C ALA A 59 38.71 -18.03 24.90
N GLY A 60 37.70 -18.26 25.74
CA GLY A 60 37.65 -17.83 27.13
C GLY A 60 36.99 -18.92 27.96
N ARG A 61 37.81 -19.81 28.50
CA ARG A 61 37.45 -20.94 29.37
C ARG A 61 37.23 -20.40 30.78
N GLY A 62 36.04 -20.60 31.34
CA GLY A 62 35.74 -20.25 32.73
C GLY A 62 34.59 -21.13 33.25
N ILE A 63 34.95 -22.30 33.77
CA ILE A 63 34.04 -23.19 34.50
C ILE A 63 34.01 -22.70 35.94
N LEU A 64 32.84 -22.32 36.44
CA LEU A 64 32.53 -22.23 37.86
C LEU A 64 31.21 -22.97 38.11
N PRO A 65 31.17 -24.04 38.91
CA PRO A 65 29.94 -24.63 39.39
C PRO A 65 29.55 -23.91 40.69
N ALA A 66 28.50 -23.09 40.64
CA ALA A 66 27.90 -22.51 41.83
C ALA A 66 26.42 -22.92 41.93
N LEU A 67 26.24 -23.80 42.91
CA LEU A 67 25.04 -24.37 43.50
C LEU A 67 24.07 -23.29 44.05
N ALA A 68 22.76 -23.63 44.01
CA ALA A 68 21.63 -23.02 44.74
C ALA A 68 21.12 -21.65 44.22
N LEU A 69 19.82 -21.34 44.12
CA LEU A 69 18.64 -21.76 44.86
C LEU A 69 17.44 -21.85 43.90
N VAL A 70 16.66 -22.94 43.99
CA VAL A 70 15.31 -23.02 43.42
C VAL A 70 14.37 -22.30 44.37
N LEU A 71 13.99 -21.07 44.04
CA LEU A 71 12.80 -20.43 44.62
C LEU A 71 11.62 -20.77 43.72
N ALA A 72 10.81 -21.72 44.18
CA ALA A 72 9.47 -21.95 43.68
C ALA A 72 8.62 -20.70 43.95
N SER A 73 8.58 -19.79 42.97
CA SER A 73 7.62 -18.71 42.92
C SER A 73 6.36 -19.22 42.23
N CYS A 74 5.30 -19.41 43.01
CA CYS A 74 3.95 -19.66 42.50
C CYS A 74 3.51 -18.52 41.57
N GLY A 75 2.92 -18.87 40.43
CA GLY A 75 1.93 -18.02 39.75
C GLY A 75 2.47 -16.92 38.84
N GLY A 76 3.55 -17.14 38.09
CA GLY A 76 3.86 -16.35 36.91
C GLY A 76 3.50 -17.16 35.67
N GLY A 77 2.37 -16.86 35.04
CA GLY A 77 2.02 -17.43 33.74
C GLY A 77 3.14 -17.10 32.75
N SER A 78 4.00 -18.07 32.47
CA SER A 78 4.89 -18.01 31.33
C SER A 78 4.01 -18.18 30.09
N GLU A 79 3.48 -17.09 29.55
CA GLU A 79 3.02 -17.05 28.16
C GLU A 79 4.26 -17.29 27.30
N ALA A 80 4.56 -18.57 27.06
CA ALA A 80 5.42 -18.96 25.96
C ALA A 80 4.83 -18.31 24.69
N PRO A 81 5.66 -17.73 23.80
CA PRO A 81 5.15 -17.13 22.57
C PRO A 81 4.22 -18.12 21.86
N ARG A 82 2.96 -17.72 21.65
CA ARG A 82 2.01 -18.49 20.86
C ARG A 82 2.63 -18.67 19.48
N VAL A 83 2.80 -19.93 19.04
CA VAL A 83 3.08 -20.22 17.63
C VAL A 83 1.79 -19.95 16.87
N LEU A 84 1.82 -18.96 15.99
CA LEU A 84 0.69 -18.62 15.12
C LEU A 84 0.52 -19.72 14.06
N SER A 85 -0.73 -19.98 13.66
CA SER A 85 -0.98 -20.75 12.44
C SER A 85 -0.49 -19.98 11.21
N GLU A 86 -0.33 -20.67 10.08
CA GLU A 86 0.05 -20.02 8.81
C GLU A 86 -0.97 -18.94 8.40
N GLU A 87 -2.26 -19.18 8.67
CA GLU A 87 -3.35 -18.24 8.40
C GLU A 87 -3.28 -17.01 9.33
N GLU A 88 -3.08 -17.22 10.63
CA GLU A 88 -2.92 -16.13 11.61
C GLU A 88 -1.71 -15.26 11.28
N GLN A 89 -0.60 -15.89 10.88
CA GLN A 89 0.59 -15.16 10.43
C GLN A 89 0.29 -14.33 9.18
N ALA A 90 -0.42 -14.90 8.21
CA ALA A 90 -0.81 -14.17 7.01
C ALA A 90 -1.72 -12.96 7.34
N ILE A 91 -2.70 -13.09 8.25
CA ILE A 91 -3.54 -11.96 8.69
C ILE A 91 -2.69 -10.90 9.39
N LYS A 92 -1.81 -11.30 10.30
CA LYS A 92 -0.89 -10.38 10.98
C LYS A 92 -0.05 -9.58 9.97
N ASP A 93 0.54 -10.26 9.00
CA ASP A 93 1.38 -9.64 7.97
C ASP A 93 0.57 -8.65 7.10
N GLN A 94 -0.70 -8.97 6.80
CA GLN A 94 -1.60 -8.06 6.08
C GLN A 94 -1.93 -6.80 6.89
N ILE A 95 -2.18 -6.93 8.19
CA ILE A 95 -2.42 -5.79 9.08
C ILE A 95 -1.17 -4.89 9.13
N GLU A 96 0.01 -5.48 9.28
CA GLU A 96 1.28 -4.75 9.29
C GLU A 96 1.54 -4.04 7.95
N ALA A 97 1.30 -4.72 6.83
CA ALA A 97 1.42 -4.14 5.50
C ALA A 97 0.44 -2.98 5.28
N ARG A 98 -0.84 -3.12 5.70
CA ARG A 98 -1.83 -2.04 5.68
C ARG A 98 -1.33 -0.81 6.42
N ARG A 99 -0.85 -0.99 7.65
CA ARG A 99 -0.32 0.12 8.49
C ARG A 99 0.87 0.79 7.84
N ALA A 100 1.81 0.02 7.29
CA ALA A 100 2.97 0.56 6.57
C ALA A 100 2.55 1.39 5.35
N ASN A 101 1.60 0.90 4.54
CA ASN A 101 1.11 1.63 3.38
C ASN A 101 0.44 2.96 3.77
N PHE A 102 -0.38 2.97 4.82
CA PHE A 102 -0.98 4.22 5.32
C PHE A 102 0.05 5.18 5.92
N HIS A 103 1.10 4.66 6.57
CA HIS A 103 2.21 5.48 7.05
C HIS A 103 2.95 6.17 5.89
N ASP A 104 3.26 5.44 4.82
CA ASP A 104 3.92 5.99 3.64
C ASP A 104 3.03 7.01 2.91
N LEU A 105 1.73 6.71 2.78
CA LEU A 105 0.74 7.65 2.26
C LEU A 105 0.69 8.94 3.09
N GLY A 106 0.63 8.82 4.42
CA GLY A 106 0.63 9.95 5.35
C GLY A 106 1.91 10.79 5.25
N ALA A 107 3.06 10.14 5.09
CA ALA A 107 4.34 10.82 4.87
C ALA A 107 4.36 11.61 3.54
N ALA A 108 3.84 11.02 2.46
CA ALA A 108 3.69 11.71 1.17
C ALA A 108 2.75 12.91 1.28
N PHE A 109 1.58 12.74 1.91
CA PHE A 109 0.63 13.84 2.13
C PHE A 109 1.25 14.97 2.98
N LYS A 110 1.95 14.62 4.06
CA LYS A 110 2.69 15.58 4.88
C LYS A 110 3.71 16.38 4.07
N ALA A 111 4.48 15.73 3.20
CA ALA A 111 5.47 16.40 2.37
C ALA A 111 4.84 17.47 1.46
N VAL A 112 3.67 17.19 0.87
CA VAL A 112 2.92 18.20 0.12
C VAL A 112 2.52 19.37 1.02
N GLY A 113 1.96 19.07 2.19
CA GLY A 113 1.57 20.10 3.17
C GLY A 113 2.74 21.00 3.60
N ASP A 114 3.93 20.45 3.79
CA ASP A 114 5.14 21.20 4.14
C ASP A 114 5.59 22.12 2.99
N GLU A 115 5.53 21.66 1.73
CA GLU A 115 5.79 22.48 0.56
C GLU A 115 4.76 23.60 0.39
N LEU A 116 3.48 23.31 0.65
CA LEU A 116 2.41 24.31 0.63
C LEU A 116 2.65 25.42 1.67
N ARG A 117 3.01 25.05 2.90
CA ARG A 117 3.35 25.99 3.98
C ARG A 117 4.58 26.83 3.64
N ALA A 118 5.55 26.24 2.95
CA ALA A 118 6.75 26.93 2.50
C ALA A 118 6.55 27.78 1.23
N GLY A 119 5.31 27.90 0.72
CA GLY A 119 5.00 28.73 -0.44
C GLY A 119 5.39 28.10 -1.79
N ARG A 120 5.65 26.80 -1.85
CA ARG A 120 6.17 26.08 -3.03
C ARG A 120 5.23 24.97 -3.53
N PRO A 121 3.99 25.30 -3.94
CA PRO A 121 2.98 24.28 -4.22
C PRO A 121 3.31 23.37 -5.41
N THR A 122 4.15 23.82 -6.33
CA THR A 122 4.54 23.08 -7.55
C THR A 122 6.00 22.62 -7.50
N SER A 123 6.60 22.49 -6.32
CA SER A 123 7.98 21.98 -6.21
C SER A 123 8.06 20.52 -6.67
N PRO A 124 9.26 20.04 -7.08
CA PRO A 124 9.44 18.63 -7.41
C PRO A 124 8.99 17.67 -6.30
N THR A 125 9.22 18.05 -5.04
CA THR A 125 8.73 17.30 -3.87
C THR A 125 7.21 17.21 -3.86
N SER A 126 6.50 18.34 -4.01
CA SER A 126 5.04 18.37 -4.04
C SER A 126 4.48 17.47 -5.15
N ILE A 127 4.99 17.62 -6.38
CA ILE A 127 4.52 16.84 -7.54
C ILE A 127 4.80 15.35 -7.35
N PHE A 128 6.00 14.97 -6.89
CA PHE A 128 6.35 13.57 -6.64
C PHE A 128 5.46 12.95 -5.55
N SER A 129 5.25 13.66 -4.45
CA SER A 129 4.42 13.18 -3.35
C SER A 129 2.95 13.03 -3.74
N ILE A 130 2.41 13.93 -4.58
CA ILE A 130 1.03 13.78 -5.12
C ILE A 130 0.92 12.54 -6.00
N GLN A 131 1.92 12.23 -6.82
CA GLN A 131 1.90 11.00 -7.62
C GLN A 131 2.05 9.74 -6.76
N ALA A 132 2.81 9.80 -5.67
CA ALA A 132 2.87 8.72 -4.70
C ALA A 132 1.50 8.49 -4.05
N ILE A 133 0.80 9.54 -3.60
CA ILE A 133 -0.57 9.43 -3.08
C ILE A 133 -1.51 8.79 -4.11
N ARG A 134 -1.41 9.21 -5.38
CA ARG A 134 -2.21 8.66 -6.48
C ARG A 134 -1.96 7.16 -6.71
N SER A 135 -0.74 6.67 -6.49
CA SER A 135 -0.44 5.26 -6.70
C SER A 135 -1.05 4.36 -5.62
N TYR A 136 -1.19 4.85 -4.39
CA TYR A 136 -1.79 4.10 -3.27
C TYR A 136 -3.32 4.01 -3.34
N ALA A 137 -3.99 5.07 -3.77
CA ALA A 137 -5.46 5.18 -3.74
C ALA A 137 -6.23 3.95 -4.31
N PRO A 138 -5.89 3.39 -5.50
CA PRO A 138 -6.63 2.25 -6.04
C PRO A 138 -6.33 0.91 -5.34
N GLN A 139 -5.32 0.86 -4.45
CA GLN A 139 -4.89 -0.37 -3.77
C GLN A 139 -5.58 -0.55 -2.41
N MET A 140 -6.15 0.51 -1.84
CA MET A 140 -6.61 0.52 -0.44
C MET A 140 -7.61 -0.57 -0.10
N ALA A 141 -8.54 -0.88 -1.00
CA ALA A 141 -9.54 -1.91 -0.77
C ALA A 141 -8.91 -3.29 -0.50
N SER A 142 -7.78 -3.61 -1.12
CA SER A 142 -7.11 -4.91 -0.91
C SER A 142 -6.36 -5.01 0.42
N TRP A 143 -6.25 -3.92 1.19
CA TRP A 143 -5.55 -3.91 2.49
C TRP A 143 -6.44 -4.34 3.67
N PHE A 144 -7.73 -4.58 3.42
CA PHE A 144 -8.72 -4.93 4.46
C PHE A 144 -9.34 -6.32 4.19
N PRO A 145 -8.54 -7.40 4.13
CA PRO A 145 -9.11 -8.74 3.98
C PRO A 145 -10.02 -9.08 5.17
N ALA A 146 -11.02 -9.94 4.93
CA ALA A 146 -11.92 -10.41 5.97
C ALA A 146 -11.14 -11.07 7.12
N GLY A 147 -11.57 -10.86 8.35
CA GLY A 147 -10.90 -11.38 9.55
C GLY A 147 -9.65 -10.61 9.97
N SER A 148 -9.35 -9.46 9.35
CA SER A 148 -8.24 -8.58 9.73
C SER A 148 -8.66 -7.38 10.60
N GLY A 149 -9.84 -7.50 11.23
CA GLY A 149 -10.35 -6.55 12.20
C GLY A 149 -9.89 -6.82 13.63
N PRO A 150 -10.48 -6.12 14.61
CA PRO A 150 -10.14 -6.28 16.02
C PRO A 150 -10.29 -7.73 16.52
N GLU A 151 -11.18 -8.51 15.91
CA GLU A 151 -11.41 -9.93 16.21
C GLU A 151 -10.19 -10.82 15.92
N ALA A 152 -9.25 -10.36 15.10
CA ALA A 152 -8.01 -11.08 14.78
C ALA A 152 -7.06 -11.20 15.99
N GLY A 153 -7.25 -10.36 17.02
CA GLY A 153 -6.39 -10.33 18.21
C GLY A 153 -4.99 -9.74 17.97
N PHE A 154 -4.76 -9.11 16.82
CA PHE A 154 -3.54 -8.36 16.50
C PHE A 154 -3.78 -6.85 16.65
N GLU A 155 -2.71 -6.09 16.86
CA GLU A 155 -2.78 -4.62 16.96
C GLU A 155 -3.26 -3.99 15.65
N THR A 156 -4.43 -3.36 15.68
CA THR A 156 -5.04 -2.66 14.55
C THR A 156 -5.96 -1.55 15.05
N ASP A 157 -5.90 -0.39 14.42
CA ASP A 157 -6.86 0.69 14.68
C ASP A 157 -8.12 0.57 13.78
N SER A 158 -8.16 -0.38 12.86
CA SER A 158 -9.34 -0.62 12.02
C SER A 158 -10.49 -1.11 12.90
N LEU A 159 -11.61 -0.39 12.91
CA LEU A 159 -12.82 -0.80 13.61
C LEU A 159 -13.53 -1.94 12.85
N SER A 160 -14.37 -2.71 13.55
CA SER A 160 -15.20 -3.76 12.92
C SER A 160 -16.15 -3.18 11.85
N ALA A 161 -16.51 -1.90 12.00
CA ALA A 161 -17.34 -1.14 11.06
C ALA A 161 -16.85 -1.21 9.60
N VAL A 162 -15.55 -1.43 9.35
CA VAL A 162 -15.03 -1.66 7.99
C VAL A 162 -15.68 -2.85 7.30
N TRP A 163 -16.01 -3.90 8.06
CA TRP A 163 -16.64 -5.12 7.54
C TRP A 163 -18.15 -5.18 7.86
N ASP A 164 -18.60 -4.56 8.95
CA ASP A 164 -20.03 -4.50 9.30
C ASP A 164 -20.81 -3.54 8.38
N ASP A 165 -20.13 -2.55 7.79
CA ASP A 165 -20.67 -1.55 6.86
C ASP A 165 -19.73 -1.38 5.66
N ASP A 166 -19.50 -2.49 4.98
CA ASP A 166 -18.56 -2.60 3.86
C ASP A 166 -18.94 -1.72 2.67
N GLU A 167 -20.23 -1.46 2.46
CA GLU A 167 -20.70 -0.53 1.43
C GLU A 167 -20.32 0.93 1.74
N ALA A 168 -20.51 1.40 2.98
CA ALA A 168 -20.08 2.75 3.35
C ALA A 168 -18.55 2.87 3.31
N PHE A 169 -17.83 1.83 3.71
CA PHE A 169 -16.37 1.80 3.61
C PHE A 169 -15.90 1.87 2.15
N ALA A 170 -16.49 1.06 1.27
CA ALA A 170 -16.21 1.09 -0.15
C ALA A 170 -16.51 2.45 -0.79
N GLN A 171 -17.59 3.12 -0.38
CA GLN A 171 -17.90 4.48 -0.84
C GLN A 171 -16.83 5.48 -0.39
N SER A 172 -16.40 5.47 0.87
CA SER A 172 -15.32 6.33 1.36
C SER A 172 -14.02 6.15 0.57
N LEU A 173 -13.67 4.91 0.21
CA LEU A 173 -12.51 4.63 -0.63
C LEU A 173 -12.67 5.17 -2.05
N GLN A 174 -13.87 5.10 -2.64
CA GLN A 174 -14.14 5.65 -3.97
C GLN A 174 -14.06 7.18 -3.96
N ASP A 175 -14.60 7.83 -2.93
CA ASP A 175 -14.56 9.28 -2.76
C ASP A 175 -13.11 9.75 -2.60
N PHE A 176 -12.32 9.06 -1.77
CA PHE A 176 -10.88 9.31 -1.65
C PHE A 176 -10.16 9.16 -3.01
N GLN A 177 -10.44 8.09 -3.76
CA GLN A 177 -9.84 7.89 -5.09
C GLN A 177 -10.19 9.00 -6.09
N ALA A 178 -11.41 9.54 -6.04
CA ALA A 178 -11.85 10.64 -6.88
C ALA A 178 -11.12 11.95 -6.51
N THR A 179 -11.09 12.32 -5.23
CA THR A 179 -10.38 13.52 -4.76
C THR A 179 -8.89 13.48 -5.10
N VAL A 180 -8.25 12.31 -4.95
CA VAL A 180 -6.85 12.11 -5.33
C VAL A 180 -6.63 12.17 -6.85
N ALA A 181 -7.62 11.80 -7.67
CA ALA A 181 -7.55 11.97 -9.12
C ALA A 181 -7.45 13.45 -9.49
N ASP A 182 -8.31 14.29 -8.91
CA ASP A 182 -8.31 15.73 -9.13
C ASP A 182 -7.05 16.39 -8.59
N PHE A 183 -6.53 15.89 -7.46
CA PHE A 183 -5.27 16.37 -6.91
C PHE A 183 -4.08 16.08 -7.84
N SER A 184 -4.02 14.88 -8.41
CA SER A 184 -3.02 14.51 -9.41
C SER A 184 -3.17 15.31 -10.71
N ALA A 185 -4.40 15.62 -11.13
CA ALA A 185 -4.65 16.47 -12.29
C ALA A 185 -4.15 17.91 -12.07
N ALA A 186 -4.39 18.50 -10.89
CA ALA A 186 -3.85 19.80 -10.51
C ALA A 186 -2.32 19.83 -10.54
N ALA A 187 -1.69 18.75 -10.05
CA ALA A 187 -0.24 18.58 -10.11
C ALA A 187 0.28 18.49 -11.56
N ALA A 188 -0.38 17.72 -12.42
CA ALA A 188 -0.02 17.59 -13.83
C ALA A 188 -0.17 18.91 -14.60
N ALA A 189 -1.13 19.76 -14.21
CA ALA A 189 -1.31 21.10 -14.76
C ALA A 189 -0.32 22.14 -14.20
N ASN A 190 0.48 21.77 -13.21
CA ASN A 190 1.36 22.69 -12.47
C ASN A 190 0.59 23.90 -11.89
N ASP A 191 -0.64 23.66 -11.43
CA ASP A 191 -1.53 24.68 -10.88
C ASP A 191 -1.42 24.71 -9.36
N GLY A 192 -0.65 25.66 -8.84
CA GLY A 192 -0.39 25.78 -7.41
C GLY A 192 -1.61 26.18 -6.57
N GLU A 193 -2.59 26.87 -7.15
CA GLU A 193 -3.83 27.23 -6.46
C GLU A 193 -4.75 26.00 -6.37
N ALA A 194 -4.90 25.28 -7.48
CA ALA A 194 -5.66 24.03 -7.51
C ALA A 194 -5.06 22.96 -6.59
N ILE A 195 -3.72 22.83 -6.52
CA ILE A 195 -3.04 21.94 -5.56
C ILE A 195 -3.41 22.32 -4.12
N ARG A 196 -3.41 23.61 -3.77
CA ARG A 196 -3.79 24.05 -2.42
C ARG A 196 -5.24 23.75 -2.10
N ALA A 197 -6.14 23.91 -3.06
CA ALA A 197 -7.56 23.60 -2.89
C ALA A 197 -7.77 22.10 -2.69
N GLN A 198 -7.20 21.28 -3.57
CA GLN A 198 -7.34 19.83 -3.52
C GLN A 198 -6.66 19.20 -2.31
N PHE A 199 -5.55 19.77 -1.82
CA PHE A 199 -4.92 19.30 -0.58
C PHE A 199 -5.89 19.31 0.62
N ARG A 200 -6.75 20.33 0.73
CA ARG A 200 -7.76 20.38 1.81
C ARG A 200 -8.83 19.32 1.63
N ILE A 201 -9.35 19.18 0.40
CA ILE A 201 -10.39 18.20 0.06
C ILE A 201 -9.90 16.76 0.31
N VAL A 202 -8.66 16.45 -0.05
CA VAL A 202 -8.04 15.14 0.25
C VAL A 202 -7.84 14.97 1.76
N GLY A 203 -7.49 16.04 2.49
CA GLY A 203 -7.41 15.98 3.96
C GLY A 203 -8.76 15.68 4.62
N GLU A 204 -9.82 16.32 4.14
CA GLU A 204 -11.20 16.10 4.61
C GLU A 204 -11.66 14.66 4.34
N SER A 205 -11.30 14.05 3.20
CA SER A 205 -11.65 12.65 2.93
C SER A 205 -10.88 11.65 3.80
N CYS A 206 -9.64 11.96 4.18
CA CYS A 206 -8.90 11.20 5.19
C CYS A 206 -9.63 11.25 6.54
N GLU A 207 -10.01 12.45 6.99
CA GLU A 207 -10.70 12.69 8.25
C GLU A 207 -12.04 11.94 8.32
N SER A 208 -12.91 12.11 7.31
CA SER A 208 -14.22 11.47 7.27
C SER A 208 -14.17 9.94 7.31
N CYS A 209 -13.13 9.35 6.72
CA CYS A 209 -12.92 7.90 6.78
C CYS A 209 -12.45 7.48 8.19
N HIS A 210 -11.48 8.21 8.76
CA HIS A 210 -10.95 7.89 10.08
C HIS A 210 -12.00 8.01 11.19
N GLU A 211 -12.85 9.03 11.17
CA GLU A 211 -13.94 9.23 12.14
C GLU A 211 -14.88 8.02 12.24
N ARG A 212 -15.08 7.29 11.14
CA ARG A 212 -16.03 6.17 11.07
C ARG A 212 -15.39 4.81 11.24
N PHE A 213 -14.16 4.65 10.74
CA PHE A 213 -13.55 3.34 10.52
C PHE A 213 -12.23 3.12 11.25
N ARG A 214 -11.68 4.15 11.92
CA ARG A 214 -10.45 4.06 12.69
C ARG A 214 -10.72 4.39 14.16
N ALA A 215 -10.12 3.63 15.07
CA ALA A 215 -10.13 3.95 16.49
C ALA A 215 -9.42 5.30 16.73
N GLU A 216 -9.99 6.11 17.61
CA GLU A 216 -9.31 7.29 18.15
C GLU A 216 -8.17 6.84 19.08
N GLU A 217 -7.01 7.49 18.97
CA GLU A 217 -5.86 7.32 19.87
C GLU A 217 -5.94 8.25 21.09
#